data_AF-A0A2V7Y8P6-F1
#
_entry.id   AF-A0A2V7Y8P6-F1
#
_cell.length_a   1.000
_cell.length_b   1.000
_cell.length_c   1.000
_cell.angle_alpha   90.00
_cell.angle_beta   90.00
_cell.angle_gamma   90.00
#
_symmetry.space_group_name_H-M   'P 1'
#
loop_
_entity.id
_entity.type
_entity.pdbx_description
1 polymer ?
#
loop_
_entity_poly.entity_id
_entity_poly.type
_entity_poly.pdbx_seq_one_letter_code
_entity_poly.pdbx_strand_id
1 'polypeptide(L)'
;MKDLRILFTPADPGYLAHLADAEGNRLGVEVPFTPFLDESDYDDLRWYLEEYMDLPDGGAVVRAQRIERNLDRWGLRLHDALFTAPENRALLKELLAGPEPRELTLATQDPDLLRLPWELMVDDAGSLAQRVSVRRQLETPEKTTPRPAELPLRMLYI
;
A
#
# COMPACT_ATOMS: atom_id res chain seq x y z
N MET A 1 -14.95 2.61 -11.59
CA MET A 1 -13.67 2.16 -12.21
C MET A 1 -13.24 0.78 -11.69
N LYS A 2 -12.12 0.20 -12.17
CA LYS A 2 -11.54 -1.07 -11.65
C LYS A 2 -10.14 -0.93 -11.02
N ASP A 3 -9.32 -0.02 -11.52
CA ASP A 3 -7.97 0.27 -10.99
C ASP A 3 -7.91 1.75 -10.65
N LEU A 4 -7.46 2.06 -9.44
CA LEU A 4 -7.14 3.40 -8.99
C LEU A 4 -5.65 3.43 -8.65
N ARG A 5 -4.91 4.29 -9.33
CA ARG A 5 -3.46 4.39 -9.18
C ARG A 5 -3.11 5.55 -8.26
N ILE A 6 -2.12 5.37 -7.41
CA ILE A 6 -1.51 6.40 -6.58
C ILE A 6 -0.10 6.63 -7.12
N LEU A 7 0.17 7.84 -7.59
CA LEU A 7 1.46 8.25 -8.11
C LEU A 7 2.04 9.34 -7.20
N PHE A 8 3.36 9.40 -7.15
CA PHE A 8 4.09 10.35 -6.32
C PHE A 8 5.00 11.20 -7.18
N THR A 9 5.11 12.48 -6.86
CA THR A 9 6.09 13.38 -7.46
C THR A 9 6.93 13.98 -6.36
N PRO A 10 8.27 13.96 -6.44
CA PRO A 10 9.13 14.56 -5.43
C PRO A 10 8.78 16.03 -5.19
N ALA A 11 8.72 16.43 -3.92
CA ALA A 11 8.51 17.80 -3.47
C ALA A 11 9.47 18.11 -2.30
N ASP A 12 9.73 19.38 -2.02
CA ASP A 12 10.58 19.76 -0.89
C ASP A 12 9.75 20.43 0.22
N PRO A 13 9.53 19.78 1.39
CA PRO A 13 9.93 18.40 1.74
C PRO A 13 8.89 17.33 1.29
N GLY A 14 9.36 16.13 0.98
CA GLY A 14 8.53 14.93 0.76
C GLY A 14 8.03 14.72 -0.68
N TYR A 15 6.73 14.53 -0.84
CA TYR A 15 6.08 14.18 -2.10
C TYR A 15 4.75 14.89 -2.26
N LEU A 16 4.32 15.01 -3.52
CA LEU A 16 2.92 15.22 -3.87
C LEU A 16 2.36 13.90 -4.38
N ALA A 17 1.37 13.37 -3.67
CA ALA A 17 0.61 12.22 -4.11
C ALA A 17 -0.58 12.68 -4.95
N HIS A 18 -0.85 11.98 -6.05
CA HIS A 18 -2.05 12.17 -6.86
C HIS A 18 -2.65 10.84 -7.27
N LEU A 19 -3.95 10.86 -7.52
CA LEU A 19 -4.68 9.71 -8.02
C LEU A 19 -4.70 9.73 -9.55
N ALA A 20 -4.78 8.55 -10.16
CA ALA A 20 -4.95 8.40 -11.60
C ALA A 20 -5.79 7.16 -11.95
N ASP A 21 -6.36 7.14 -13.15
CA ASP A 21 -6.96 5.93 -13.74
C ASP A 21 -5.90 4.93 -14.24
N ALA A 22 -6.35 3.81 -14.80
CA ALA A 22 -5.50 2.75 -15.33
C ALA A 22 -4.57 3.26 -16.48
N GLU A 23 -5.03 4.26 -17.23
CA GLU A 23 -4.31 4.90 -18.33
C GLU A 23 -3.30 5.96 -17.84
N GLY A 24 -3.31 6.28 -16.55
CA GLY A 24 -2.42 7.28 -15.94
C GLY A 24 -2.93 8.71 -16.05
N ASN A 25 -4.19 8.92 -16.45
CA ASN A 25 -4.79 10.24 -16.43
C ASN A 25 -5.05 10.66 -14.99
N ARG A 26 -4.61 11.88 -14.65
CA ARG A 26 -4.77 12.42 -13.29
C ARG A 26 -6.25 12.56 -12.91
N LEU A 27 -6.56 12.15 -11.69
CA LEU A 27 -7.87 12.24 -11.06
C LEU A 27 -7.75 12.96 -9.72
N GLY A 28 -8.86 13.56 -9.27
CA GLY A 28 -8.96 14.12 -7.93
C GLY A 28 -8.02 15.31 -7.72
N VAL A 29 -7.49 15.43 -6.51
CA VAL A 29 -6.59 16.51 -6.11
C VAL A 29 -5.25 15.97 -5.61
N GLU A 30 -4.20 16.72 -5.91
CA GLU A 30 -2.86 16.50 -5.36
C GLU A 30 -2.84 16.81 -3.86
N VAL A 31 -2.21 15.93 -3.08
CA VAL A 31 -2.07 16.07 -1.63
C VAL A 31 -0.61 15.89 -1.23
N PRO A 32 -0.11 16.67 -0.25
CA PRO A 32 1.23 16.47 0.27
C PRO A 32 1.32 15.14 1.01
N PHE A 33 2.40 14.41 0.77
CA PHE A 33 2.66 13.12 1.39
C PHE A 33 4.11 13.06 1.87
N THR A 34 4.32 12.53 3.07
CA THR A 34 5.65 12.28 3.60
C THR A 34 5.64 10.91 4.27
N PRO A 35 6.53 9.98 3.84
CA PRO A 35 6.76 8.74 4.58
C PRO A 35 7.01 9.04 6.04
N PHE A 36 6.38 8.26 6.91
CA PHE A 36 6.30 8.61 8.32
C PHE A 36 6.76 7.51 9.28
N LEU A 37 7.19 6.38 8.72
CA LEU A 37 7.82 5.31 9.48
C LEU A 37 9.33 5.51 9.43
N ASP A 38 9.98 5.29 10.56
CA ASP A 38 11.44 5.23 10.65
C ASP A 38 11.92 3.77 10.78
N GLU A 39 13.24 3.58 10.82
CA GLU A 39 13.81 2.22 10.94
C GLU A 39 13.41 1.51 12.24
N SER A 40 13.13 2.24 13.32
CA SER A 40 12.68 1.63 14.57
C SER A 40 11.26 1.07 14.45
N ASP A 41 10.38 1.73 13.69
CA ASP A 41 9.06 1.22 13.36
C ASP A 41 9.14 -0.08 12.55
N TYR A 42 10.07 -0.14 11.59
CA TYR A 42 10.28 -1.34 10.77
C TYR A 42 10.91 -2.49 11.57
N ASP A 43 11.82 -2.21 12.50
CA ASP A 43 12.39 -3.22 13.39
C ASP A 43 11.34 -3.79 14.34
N ASP A 44 10.46 -2.94 14.87
CA ASP A 44 9.30 -3.39 15.66
C ASP A 44 8.36 -4.26 14.82
N LEU A 45 8.02 -3.83 13.60
CA LEU A 45 7.16 -4.60 12.71
C LEU A 45 7.76 -5.98 12.37
N ARG A 46 9.06 -6.03 12.04
CA ARG A 46 9.78 -7.28 11.75
C ARG A 46 9.72 -8.21 12.96
N TRP A 47 10.08 -7.70 14.14
CA TRP A 47 10.02 -8.48 15.37
C TRP A 47 8.61 -9.04 15.64
N TYR A 48 7.57 -8.25 15.43
CA TYR A 48 6.19 -8.70 15.65
C TYR A 48 5.75 -9.80 14.68
N LEU A 49 6.14 -9.71 13.42
CA LEU A 49 5.77 -10.69 12.39
C LEU A 49 6.61 -11.97 12.45
N GLU A 50 7.89 -11.85 12.81
CA GLU A 50 8.86 -12.95 12.71
C GLU A 50 9.14 -13.63 14.05
N GLU A 51 9.15 -12.91 15.18
CA GLU A 51 9.61 -13.44 16.47
C GLU A 51 8.49 -13.60 17.50
N TYR A 52 7.52 -12.67 17.56
CA TYR A 52 6.51 -12.66 18.63
C TYR A 52 5.67 -13.95 18.68
N MET A 53 5.41 -14.56 17.51
CA MET A 53 4.62 -15.78 17.40
C MET A 53 5.31 -17.01 18.01
N ASP A 54 6.64 -16.99 18.16
CA ASP A 54 7.40 -18.11 18.71
C ASP A 54 7.40 -18.13 20.25
N LEU A 55 7.43 -16.95 20.89
CA LEU A 55 7.46 -16.85 22.35
C LEU A 55 6.71 -15.60 22.87
N PRO A 56 5.37 -15.67 22.99
CA PRO A 56 4.57 -14.57 23.52
C PRO A 56 4.59 -14.54 25.06
N ASP A 57 5.74 -14.22 25.65
CA ASP A 57 5.90 -14.06 27.10
C ASP A 57 5.47 -12.66 27.61
N GLY A 58 5.54 -12.46 28.93
CA GLY A 58 5.02 -11.24 29.57
C GLY A 58 5.65 -9.93 29.08
N GLY A 59 6.93 -9.92 28.69
CA GLY A 59 7.58 -8.74 28.12
C GLY A 59 7.24 -8.56 26.63
N ALA A 60 7.20 -9.69 25.91
CA ALA A 60 6.84 -9.73 24.50
C ALA A 60 5.39 -9.23 24.25
N VAL A 61 4.43 -9.59 25.12
CA VAL A 61 3.03 -9.16 25.00
C VAL A 61 2.88 -7.64 25.10
N VAL A 62 3.62 -6.99 26.01
CA VAL A 62 3.55 -5.52 26.16
C VAL A 62 4.09 -4.82 24.91
N ARG A 63 5.18 -5.34 24.33
CA ARG A 63 5.74 -4.83 23.07
C ARG A 63 4.75 -5.05 21.91
N ALA A 64 4.19 -6.25 21.78
CA ALA A 64 3.19 -6.58 20.78
C ALA A 64 1.98 -5.64 20.81
N GLN A 65 1.39 -5.40 21.99
CA GLN A 65 0.27 -4.48 22.14
C GLN A 65 0.61 -3.04 21.72
N ARG A 66 1.86 -2.59 21.92
CA ARG A 66 2.31 -1.29 21.41
C ARG A 66 2.32 -1.28 19.88
N ILE A 67 2.83 -2.35 19.28
CA ILE A 67 2.93 -2.49 17.83
C ILE A 67 1.53 -2.57 17.20
N GLU A 68 0.61 -3.36 17.75
CA GLU A 68 -0.79 -3.43 17.28
C GLU A 68 -1.46 -2.05 17.25
N ARG A 69 -1.31 -1.24 18.31
CA ARG A 69 -1.81 0.14 18.31
C ARG A 69 -1.16 1.04 17.25
N ASN A 70 0.11 0.77 16.92
CA ASN A 70 0.79 1.47 15.85
C ASN A 70 0.24 1.04 14.49
N LEU A 71 -0.01 -0.25 14.25
CA LEU A 71 -0.62 -0.75 13.01
C LEU A 71 -1.95 -0.05 12.71
N ASP A 72 -2.84 0.04 13.70
CA ASP A 72 -4.12 0.75 13.57
C ASP A 72 -3.93 2.23 13.21
N ARG A 73 -3.00 2.89 13.90
CA ARG A 73 -2.69 4.30 13.67
C ARG A 73 -2.08 4.53 12.28
N TRP A 74 -1.19 3.65 11.84
CA TRP A 74 -0.54 3.73 10.54
C TRP A 74 -1.57 3.55 9.42
N GLY A 75 -2.49 2.59 9.57
CA GLY A 75 -3.58 2.36 8.64
C GLY A 75 -4.47 3.58 8.43
N LEU A 76 -4.94 4.19 9.53
CA LEU A 76 -5.72 5.43 9.48
C LEU A 76 -4.93 6.57 8.86
N ARG A 77 -3.65 6.73 9.24
CA ARG A 77 -2.79 7.80 8.70
C ARG A 77 -2.54 7.66 7.20
N LEU A 78 -2.35 6.44 6.70
CA LEU A 78 -2.18 6.17 5.26
C LEU A 78 -3.46 6.52 4.49
N HIS A 79 -4.61 6.10 5.00
CA HIS A 79 -5.90 6.45 4.41
C HIS A 79 -6.11 7.96 4.39
N ASP A 80 -5.95 8.63 5.53
CA ASP A 80 -6.20 10.07 5.66
C ASP A 80 -5.24 10.89 4.80
N ALA A 81 -3.97 10.49 4.69
CA ALA A 81 -2.99 11.18 3.87
C ALA A 81 -3.40 11.29 2.39
N LEU A 82 -4.14 10.30 1.87
CA LEU A 82 -4.58 10.27 0.47
C LEU A 82 -6.04 10.71 0.27
N PHE A 83 -6.90 10.39 1.24
CA PHE A 83 -8.35 10.49 1.12
C PHE A 83 -8.97 11.52 2.10
N THR A 84 -8.19 12.49 2.58
CA THR A 84 -8.75 13.66 3.30
C THR A 84 -9.55 14.59 2.37
N ALA A 85 -9.17 14.68 1.10
CA ALA A 85 -9.93 15.48 0.13
C ALA A 85 -11.25 14.79 -0.26
N PRO A 86 -12.40 15.51 -0.28
CA PRO A 86 -13.67 14.95 -0.72
C PRO A 86 -13.64 14.30 -2.11
N GLU A 87 -12.89 14.89 -3.04
CA GLU A 87 -12.70 14.41 -4.40
C GLU A 87 -12.00 13.05 -4.42
N ASN A 88 -10.93 12.90 -3.62
CA ASN A 88 -10.19 11.64 -3.52
C ASN A 88 -11.06 10.56 -2.84
N ARG A 89 -11.86 10.90 -1.82
CA ARG A 89 -12.83 9.96 -1.23
C ARG A 89 -13.88 9.49 -2.22
N ALA A 90 -14.37 10.39 -3.09
CA ALA A 90 -15.34 10.03 -4.10
C ALA A 90 -14.77 8.99 -5.07
N LEU A 91 -13.49 9.13 -5.45
CA LEU A 91 -12.79 8.16 -6.30
C LEU A 91 -12.61 6.80 -5.62
N LEU A 92 -12.23 6.77 -4.33
CA LEU A 92 -12.18 5.52 -3.57
C LEU A 92 -13.56 4.85 -3.50
N LYS A 93 -14.62 5.61 -3.28
CA LYS A 93 -16.00 5.08 -3.32
C LYS A 93 -16.38 4.54 -4.69
N GLU A 94 -15.95 5.20 -5.76
CA GLU A 94 -16.20 4.74 -7.14
C GLU A 94 -15.45 3.43 -7.45
N LEU A 95 -14.22 3.28 -6.95
CA LEU A 95 -13.48 2.02 -7.02
C LEU A 95 -14.22 0.91 -6.27
N LEU A 96 -14.63 1.17 -5.04
CA LEU A 96 -15.34 0.20 -4.18
C LEU A 96 -16.72 -0.20 -4.72
N ALA A 97 -17.41 0.71 -5.41
CA ALA A 97 -18.67 0.42 -6.11
C ALA A 97 -18.45 -0.27 -7.48
N GLY A 98 -17.21 -0.30 -7.95
CA GLY A 98 -16.82 -0.88 -9.23
C GLY A 98 -16.92 -2.40 -9.27
N PRO A 99 -16.88 -2.99 -10.48
CA PRO A 99 -16.84 -4.42 -10.68
C PRO A 99 -15.49 -5.03 -10.24
N GLU A 100 -15.53 -6.24 -9.69
CA GLU A 100 -14.32 -7.01 -9.37
C GLU A 100 -13.53 -7.43 -10.64
N PRO A 101 -12.20 -7.66 -10.53
CA PRO A 101 -11.36 -7.34 -9.39
C PRO A 101 -11.13 -5.82 -9.26
N ARG A 102 -11.06 -5.33 -8.02
CA ARG A 102 -10.72 -3.94 -7.69
C ARG A 102 -9.26 -3.81 -7.26
N GLU A 103 -8.53 -2.92 -7.91
CA GLU A 103 -7.10 -2.70 -7.65
C GLU A 103 -6.83 -1.28 -7.14
N LEU A 104 -6.01 -1.21 -6.10
CA LEU A 104 -5.38 0.03 -5.65
C LEU A 104 -3.87 -0.09 -5.92
N THR A 105 -3.41 0.57 -6.97
CA THR A 105 -2.04 0.42 -7.46
C THR A 105 -1.15 1.56 -6.97
N LEU A 106 -0.10 1.24 -6.24
CA LEU A 106 0.96 2.15 -5.86
C LEU A 106 2.01 2.14 -6.96
N ALA A 107 2.06 3.23 -7.72
CA ALA A 107 2.97 3.40 -8.83
C ALA A 107 4.09 4.36 -8.41
N THR A 108 5.22 3.80 -7.97
CA THR A 108 6.41 4.55 -7.52
C THR A 108 7.66 3.72 -7.74
N GLN A 109 8.79 4.37 -7.99
CA GLN A 109 10.12 3.74 -7.99
C GLN A 109 10.86 3.93 -6.66
N ASP A 110 10.31 4.72 -5.76
CA ASP A 110 10.92 5.03 -4.48
C ASP A 110 10.69 3.90 -3.47
N PRO A 111 11.77 3.27 -2.95
CA PRO A 111 11.65 2.15 -2.02
C PRO A 111 11.02 2.56 -0.68
N ASP A 112 11.23 3.78 -0.20
CA ASP A 112 10.69 4.24 1.09
C ASP A 112 9.18 4.36 1.03
N LEU A 113 8.63 4.79 -0.11
CA LEU A 113 7.19 4.77 -0.36
C LEU A 113 6.66 3.33 -0.47
N LEU A 114 7.37 2.41 -1.13
CA LEU A 114 6.93 1.01 -1.29
C LEU A 114 6.93 0.21 0.01
N ARG A 115 7.85 0.53 0.93
CA ARG A 115 8.00 -0.13 2.25
C ARG A 115 6.84 0.15 3.19
N LEU A 116 6.06 1.20 2.96
CA LEU A 116 4.90 1.50 3.81
C LEU A 116 3.88 0.35 3.75
N PRO A 117 3.21 0.05 4.88
CA PRO A 117 2.28 -1.06 4.98
C PRO A 117 0.89 -0.66 4.48
N TRP A 118 0.80 -0.39 3.17
CA TRP A 118 -0.41 0.10 2.50
C TRP A 118 -1.65 -0.79 2.69
N GLU A 119 -1.46 -2.08 2.95
CA GLU A 119 -2.51 -3.04 3.28
C GLU A 119 -3.24 -2.70 4.59
N LEU A 120 -2.61 -1.93 5.48
CA LEU A 120 -3.21 -1.51 6.74
C LEU A 120 -4.25 -0.42 6.56
N MET A 121 -4.39 0.19 5.37
CA MET A 121 -5.38 1.25 5.17
C MET A 121 -6.78 0.80 5.61
N VAL A 122 -7.40 1.64 6.44
CA VAL A 122 -8.72 1.44 7.02
C VAL A 122 -9.54 2.68 6.74
N ASP A 123 -10.79 2.48 6.33
CA ASP A 123 -11.81 3.53 6.25
C ASP A 123 -12.95 3.23 7.27
N ASP A 124 -14.01 4.03 7.24
CA ASP A 124 -15.19 3.85 8.11
C ASP A 124 -15.87 2.46 7.99
N ALA A 125 -15.67 1.75 6.87
CA ALA A 125 -16.20 0.41 6.63
C ALA A 125 -15.20 -0.70 7.01
N GLY A 126 -14.02 -0.36 7.52
CA GLY A 126 -12.99 -1.28 7.99
C GLY A 126 -11.80 -1.40 7.03
N SER A 127 -11.12 -2.55 7.05
CA SER A 127 -9.92 -2.76 6.24
C SER A 127 -10.20 -2.63 4.74
N LEU A 128 -9.38 -1.87 4.03
CA LEU A 128 -9.43 -1.78 2.56
C LEU A 128 -8.88 -3.06 1.90
N ALA A 129 -7.86 -3.70 2.48
CA ALA A 129 -7.27 -4.91 1.93
C ALA A 129 -8.24 -6.11 1.81
N GLN A 130 -9.39 -6.07 2.50
CA GLN A 130 -10.45 -7.06 2.36
C GLN A 130 -11.41 -6.77 1.18
N ARG A 131 -11.34 -5.57 0.60
CA ARG A 131 -12.28 -5.08 -0.43
C ARG A 131 -11.60 -4.66 -1.73
N VAL A 132 -10.28 -4.45 -1.70
CA VAL A 132 -9.44 -4.16 -2.86
C VAL A 132 -8.13 -4.94 -2.77
N SER A 133 -7.57 -5.29 -3.92
CA SER A 133 -6.19 -5.79 -4.01
C SER A 133 -5.23 -4.60 -4.00
N VAL A 134 -4.27 -4.60 -3.08
CA VAL A 134 -3.18 -3.61 -3.07
C VAL A 134 -2.06 -4.12 -3.96
N ARG A 135 -1.70 -3.34 -4.97
CA ARG A 135 -0.64 -3.68 -5.92
C ARG A 135 0.49 -2.67 -5.84
N ARG A 136 1.73 -3.16 -5.87
CA ARG A 136 2.94 -2.33 -6.00
C ARG A 136 3.49 -2.46 -7.40
N GLN A 137 3.79 -1.33 -8.03
CA GLN A 137 4.28 -1.29 -9.40
C GLN A 137 5.29 -0.15 -9.57
N LEU A 138 6.30 -0.34 -10.42
CA LEU A 138 7.11 0.77 -10.91
C LEU A 138 6.25 1.70 -11.80
N GLU A 139 6.52 3.01 -11.73
CA GLU A 139 5.76 4.05 -12.44
C GLU A 139 5.66 3.79 -13.94
N THR A 140 6.75 3.32 -14.53
CA THR A 140 6.75 2.88 -15.92
C THR A 140 6.52 1.37 -15.95
N PRO A 141 5.32 0.87 -16.31
CA PRO A 141 5.16 -0.53 -16.65
C PRO A 141 6.05 -0.86 -17.84
N GLU A 142 7.17 -1.55 -17.61
CA GLU A 142 7.82 -2.26 -18.69
C GLU A 142 6.88 -3.37 -19.15
N LYS A 143 6.48 -3.33 -20.41
CA LYS A 143 5.67 -4.38 -21.02
C LYS A 143 6.54 -5.64 -21.07
N THR A 144 6.33 -6.56 -20.13
CA THR A 144 7.02 -7.84 -20.14
C THR A 144 6.58 -8.61 -21.39
N THR A 145 7.49 -8.73 -22.35
CA THR A 145 7.27 -9.59 -23.51
C THR A 145 7.25 -11.05 -23.02
N PRO A 146 6.14 -11.80 -23.21
CA PRO A 146 6.10 -13.20 -22.83
C PRO A 146 7.22 -13.92 -23.57
N ARG A 147 8.18 -14.49 -22.84
CA ARG A 147 9.17 -15.37 -23.47
C ARG A 147 8.47 -16.71 -23.72
N PRO A 148 8.41 -17.18 -24.97
CA PRO A 148 7.91 -18.52 -25.23
C PRO A 148 8.80 -19.52 -24.48
N ALA A 149 8.20 -20.33 -23.62
CA ALA A 149 8.91 -21.42 -22.98
C ALA A 149 9.00 -22.59 -23.97
N GLU A 150 10.21 -23.01 -24.30
CA GLU A 150 10.42 -24.24 -25.06
C GLU A 150 10.09 -25.45 -24.18
N LEU A 151 9.28 -26.37 -24.71
CA LEU A 151 8.95 -27.60 -24.00
C LEU A 151 10.13 -28.59 -24.07
N PRO A 152 10.34 -29.39 -23.01
CA PRO A 152 9.53 -29.45 -21.79
C PRO A 152 9.92 -28.38 -20.77
N LEU A 153 8.90 -27.75 -20.15
CA LEU A 153 9.08 -26.89 -18.98
C LEU A 153 9.72 -27.70 -17.84
N ARG A 154 10.88 -27.24 -17.34
CA ARG A 154 11.53 -27.81 -16.15
C ARG A 154 11.28 -26.89 -14.97
N MET A 155 10.44 -27.35 -14.04
CA MET A 155 10.18 -26.65 -12.77
C MET A 155 11.23 -27.11 -11.75
N LEU A 156 11.98 -26.17 -11.16
CA LEU A 156 12.84 -26.47 -10.02
C LEU A 156 11.95 -26.51 -8.77
N TYR A 157 11.90 -27.69 -8.14
CA TYR A 157 11.38 -27.84 -6.80
C TYR A 157 12.58 -27.78 -5.85
N ILE A 158 12.58 -26.82 -4.93
CA ILE A 158 13.60 -26.67 -3.88
C ILE A 158 12.96 -27.07 -2.56
#